data_AF-A0A535H7X7-F1
#
_entry.id   AF-A0A535H7X7-F1
#
_cell.length_a   1.000
_cell.length_b   1.000
_cell.length_c   1.000
_cell.angle_alpha   90.00
_cell.angle_beta   90.00
_cell.angle_gamma   90.00
#
_symmetry.space_group_name_H-M   'P 1'
#
loop_
_entity.id
_entity.type
_entity.pdbx_description
1 polymer ?
#
loop_
_entity_poly.entity_id
_entity_poly.type
_entity_poly.pdbx_seq_one_letter_code
_entity_poly.pdbx_strand_id
1 'polypeptide(L)'
;METAVDVQLLTHTPDPVRVMYVAFRTCYSRFTPQQIWADIESGKISEEKMKSFIFDKLKSGHSSPRTQVYFTFAVSGLSRSASHQLVRHNNGITFDQQSQRYYAFKEADFPFVVPQTWEQAGLRE
;
A
#
# COMPACT_ATOMS: atom_id res chain seq x y z
N MET A 1 -15.68 -9.33 22.62
CA MET A 1 -14.99 -8.04 22.81
C MET A 1 -15.10 -7.25 21.51
N GLU A 2 -15.68 -6.05 21.52
CA GLU A 2 -15.76 -5.25 20.28
C GLU A 2 -14.37 -4.75 19.90
N THR A 3 -14.08 -4.75 18.60
CA THR A 3 -12.81 -4.25 18.05
C THR A 3 -13.08 -3.25 16.93
N ALA A 4 -12.20 -2.27 16.79
CA ALA A 4 -12.20 -1.28 15.73
C ALA A 4 -11.03 -1.54 14.77
N VAL A 5 -11.21 -1.18 13.51
CA VAL A 5 -10.16 -1.30 12.51
C VAL A 5 -8.96 -0.44 12.91
N ASP A 6 -7.79 -1.06 12.96
CA ASP A 6 -6.51 -0.39 13.18
C ASP A 6 -5.57 -0.71 12.01
N VAL A 7 -4.88 0.32 11.53
CA VAL A 7 -4.02 0.24 10.34
C VAL A 7 -2.69 0.90 10.64
N GLN A 8 -1.62 0.11 10.54
CA GLN A 8 -0.26 0.57 10.76
C GLN A 8 0.58 0.33 9.50
N LEU A 9 1.30 1.36 9.03
CA LEU A 9 2.36 1.18 8.04
C LEU A 9 3.57 0.55 8.72
N LEU A 10 3.96 -0.64 8.29
CA LEU A 10 5.14 -1.34 8.83
C LEU A 10 6.43 -0.94 8.11
N THR A 11 6.37 -0.87 6.77
CA THR A 11 7.53 -0.51 5.95
C THR A 11 7.09 -0.10 4.55
N HIS A 12 7.99 0.53 3.81
CA HIS A 12 7.81 0.93 2.42
C HIS A 12 9.16 0.96 1.69
N THR A 13 9.14 1.15 0.38
CA THR A 13 10.36 1.44 -0.40
C THR A 13 11.07 2.69 0.16
N PRO A 14 12.33 2.61 0.65
CA PRO A 14 12.96 3.72 1.37
C PRO A 14 13.01 5.06 0.60
N ASP A 15 13.32 5.03 -0.70
CA ASP A 15 13.42 6.22 -1.56
C ASP A 15 12.45 6.14 -2.76
N PRO A 16 11.12 6.20 -2.53
CA PRO A 16 10.13 5.84 -3.55
C PRO A 16 10.16 6.79 -4.75
N VAL A 17 10.45 8.08 -4.51
CA VAL A 17 10.54 9.10 -5.57
C VAL A 17 11.73 8.84 -6.49
N ARG A 18 12.91 8.53 -5.93
CA ARG A 18 14.13 8.25 -6.72
C ARG A 18 13.98 6.97 -7.52
N VAL A 19 13.52 5.90 -6.87
CA VAL A 19 13.27 4.59 -7.49
C VAL A 19 12.29 4.72 -8.65
N MET A 20 11.14 5.37 -8.42
CA MET A 20 10.13 5.55 -9.46
C MET A 20 10.62 6.45 -10.60
N TYR A 21 11.35 7.54 -10.29
CA TYR A 21 11.91 8.41 -11.32
C TYR A 21 12.91 7.66 -12.22
N VAL A 22 13.82 6.87 -11.63
CA VAL A 22 14.75 6.04 -12.41
C VAL A 22 13.99 5.04 -13.26
N ALA A 23 13.01 4.33 -12.71
CA ALA A 23 12.19 3.38 -13.46
C ALA A 23 11.51 4.01 -14.69
N PHE A 24 10.92 5.21 -14.53
CA PHE A 24 10.37 5.96 -15.66
C PHE A 24 11.45 6.33 -16.69
N ARG A 25 12.61 6.81 -16.23
CA ARG A 25 13.68 7.28 -17.11
C ARG A 25 14.38 6.14 -17.84
N THR A 26 14.50 4.96 -17.24
CA THR A 26 15.11 3.78 -17.86
C THR A 26 14.46 3.43 -19.20
N CYS A 27 13.15 3.61 -19.35
CA CYS A 27 12.44 3.28 -20.59
C CYS A 27 12.67 4.27 -21.75
N TYR A 28 13.09 5.51 -21.47
CA TYR A 28 13.12 6.60 -22.46
C TYR A 28 14.41 7.42 -22.46
N SER A 29 15.43 6.99 -21.70
CA SER A 29 16.70 7.69 -21.57
C SER A 29 17.79 6.96 -22.33
N ARG A 30 18.68 7.71 -22.98
CA ARG A 30 19.94 7.18 -23.51
C ARG A 30 20.95 6.81 -22.42
N PHE A 31 20.74 7.30 -21.19
CA PHE A 31 21.59 7.03 -20.04
C PHE A 31 21.15 5.75 -19.34
N THR A 32 22.10 4.99 -18.83
CA THR A 32 21.82 3.79 -18.04
C THR A 32 21.14 4.15 -16.70
N PRO A 33 20.41 3.23 -16.07
CA PRO A 33 19.84 3.45 -14.73
C PRO A 33 20.88 3.95 -13.71
N GLN A 34 22.10 3.42 -13.76
CA GLN A 34 23.21 3.80 -12.88
C GLN A 34 23.65 5.25 -13.10
N GLN A 35 23.74 5.70 -14.36
CA GLN A 35 24.08 7.09 -14.67
C GLN A 35 22.99 8.05 -14.19
N ILE A 36 21.71 7.67 -14.35
CA ILE A 36 20.59 8.47 -13.86
C ILE A 36 20.62 8.54 -12.33
N TRP A 37 20.92 7.42 -11.66
CA TRP A 37 21.05 7.35 -10.22
C TRP A 37 22.18 8.26 -9.70
N ALA A 38 23.35 8.20 -10.33
CA ALA A 38 24.47 9.09 -9.99
C ALA A 38 24.15 10.58 -10.21
N ASP A 39 23.38 10.92 -11.26
CA ASP A 39 22.89 12.28 -11.49
C ASP A 39 21.92 12.75 -10.36
N ILE A 40 21.17 11.84 -9.74
CA ILE A 40 20.33 12.15 -8.57
C ILE A 40 21.19 12.34 -7.32
N GLU A 41 22.12 11.42 -7.05
CA GLU A 41 23.00 11.46 -5.87
C GLU A 41 23.92 12.68 -5.87
N SER A 42 24.38 13.13 -7.04
CA SER A 42 25.17 14.36 -7.20
C SER A 42 24.36 15.65 -7.06
N GLY A 43 23.03 15.57 -6.90
CA GLY A 43 22.14 16.74 -6.79
C GLY A 43 21.84 17.46 -8.11
N LYS A 44 22.36 16.96 -9.24
CA LYS A 44 22.07 17.51 -10.58
C LYS A 44 20.58 17.39 -10.95
N ILE A 45 19.86 16.44 -10.34
CA ILE A 45 18.42 16.27 -10.45
C ILE A 45 17.80 16.48 -9.06
N SER A 46 17.11 17.60 -8.86
CA SER A 46 16.41 17.89 -7.60
C SER A 46 15.17 17.02 -7.40
N GLU A 47 14.73 16.91 -6.15
CA GLU A 47 13.53 16.15 -5.80
C GLU A 47 12.26 16.73 -6.41
N GLU A 48 12.13 18.06 -6.48
CA GLU A 48 11.01 18.76 -7.12
C GLU A 48 10.93 18.40 -8.60
N LYS A 49 12.08 18.35 -9.29
CA LYS A 49 12.15 17.97 -10.70
C LYS A 49 11.72 16.52 -10.91
N MET A 50 12.12 15.62 -10.01
CA MET A 50 11.67 14.22 -10.05
C MET A 50 10.15 14.13 -9.86
N LYS A 51 9.60 14.77 -8.82
CA LYS A 51 8.16 14.78 -8.53
C LYS A 51 7.35 15.33 -9.70
N SER A 52 7.72 16.50 -10.23
CA SER A 52 7.03 17.11 -11.37
C SER A 52 7.00 16.15 -12.57
N PHE A 53 8.16 15.57 -12.92
CA PHE A 53 8.25 14.62 -14.02
C PHE A 53 7.37 13.38 -13.80
N ILE A 54 7.39 12.81 -12.60
CA ILE A 54 6.55 11.67 -12.22
C ILE A 54 5.08 12.01 -12.39
N PHE A 55 4.60 13.12 -11.82
CA PHE A 55 3.19 13.49 -11.88
C PHE A 55 2.72 13.73 -13.32
N ASP A 56 3.56 14.34 -14.16
CA ASP A 56 3.24 14.55 -15.57
C ASP A 56 3.14 13.23 -16.35
N LYS A 57 4.03 12.27 -16.08
CA LYS A 57 3.97 10.93 -16.70
C LYS A 57 2.82 10.07 -16.22
N LEU A 58 2.42 10.22 -14.96
CA LEU A 58 1.22 9.56 -14.44
C LEU A 58 -0.04 10.07 -15.14
N LYS A 59 -0.13 11.38 -15.45
CA LYS A 59 -1.26 11.96 -16.21
C LYS A 59 -1.33 11.42 -17.64
N SER A 60 -0.21 11.04 -18.25
CA SER A 60 -0.18 10.50 -19.61
C SER A 60 -0.58 9.01 -19.70
N GLY A 61 -0.99 8.38 -18.59
CA GLY A 61 -1.40 6.97 -18.54
C GLY A 61 -0.25 5.97 -18.49
N HIS A 62 1.01 6.42 -18.46
CA HIS A 62 2.16 5.51 -18.32
C HIS A 62 2.32 5.09 -16.86
N SER A 63 1.62 4.04 -16.46
CA SER A 63 1.47 3.66 -15.06
C SER A 63 2.37 2.54 -14.58
N SER A 64 3.05 1.81 -15.47
CA SER A 64 3.82 0.62 -15.09
C SER A 64 4.94 0.90 -14.07
N PRO A 65 5.63 2.06 -14.07
CA PRO A 65 6.69 2.30 -13.09
C PRO A 65 6.19 2.43 -11.63
N ARG A 66 4.86 2.57 -11.41
CA ARG A 66 4.27 2.56 -10.06
C ARG A 66 4.52 1.25 -9.31
N THR A 67 4.70 0.13 -10.03
CA THR A 67 4.91 -1.19 -9.40
C THR A 67 6.29 -1.34 -8.77
N GLN A 68 7.20 -0.38 -8.96
CA GLN A 68 8.52 -0.37 -8.32
C GLN A 68 8.48 0.15 -6.88
N VAL A 69 7.36 0.72 -6.46
CA VAL A 69 7.14 1.23 -5.10
C VAL A 69 6.15 0.32 -4.38
N TYR A 70 6.48 -0.06 -3.16
CA TYR A 70 5.65 -0.91 -2.31
C TYR A 70 5.44 -0.29 -0.93
N PHE A 71 4.36 -0.72 -0.29
CA PHE A 71 4.00 -0.43 1.10
C PHE A 71 3.51 -1.71 1.76
N THR A 72 3.87 -1.92 3.01
CA THR A 72 3.41 -3.05 3.82
C THR A 72 2.63 -2.53 5.01
N PHE A 73 1.38 -2.95 5.14
CA PHE A 73 0.50 -2.54 6.23
C PHE A 73 0.17 -3.73 7.13
N ALA A 74 0.20 -3.50 8.45
CA ALA A 74 -0.51 -4.34 9.41
C ALA A 74 -1.93 -3.81 9.56
N VAL A 75 -2.91 -4.71 9.43
CA VAL A 75 -4.33 -4.38 9.57
C VAL A 75 -4.94 -5.32 10.60
N SER A 76 -5.51 -4.77 11.66
CA SER A 76 -6.22 -5.51 12.70
C SER A 76 -7.62 -4.95 12.91
N GLY A 77 -8.47 -5.65 13.67
CA GLY A 77 -9.86 -5.24 13.91
C GLY A 77 -10.76 -5.22 12.67
N LEU A 78 -10.34 -5.88 11.59
CA LEU A 78 -11.14 -6.03 10.37
C LEU A 78 -12.11 -7.22 10.50
N SER A 79 -13.35 -7.05 10.06
CA SER A 79 -14.30 -8.17 10.01
C SER A 79 -13.87 -9.21 8.96
N ARG A 80 -14.29 -10.47 9.16
CA ARG A 80 -14.02 -11.55 8.19
C ARG A 80 -14.70 -11.30 6.85
N SER A 81 -15.88 -10.70 6.85
CA SER A 81 -16.59 -10.32 5.62
C SER A 81 -15.83 -9.24 4.85
N ALA A 82 -15.28 -8.22 5.53
CA ALA A 82 -14.45 -7.21 4.91
C ALA A 82 -13.13 -7.78 4.39
N SER A 83 -12.48 -8.69 5.14
CA SER A 83 -11.25 -9.35 4.66
C SER A 83 -11.51 -10.20 3.41
N HIS A 84 -12.68 -10.83 3.30
CA HIS A 84 -13.10 -11.59 2.10
C HIS A 84 -13.32 -10.71 0.87
N GLN A 85 -13.71 -9.44 1.05
CA GLN A 85 -13.76 -8.47 -0.05
C GLN A 85 -12.34 -8.00 -0.42
N LEU A 86 -11.52 -7.71 0.60
CA LEU A 86 -10.17 -7.17 0.41
C LEU A 86 -9.27 -8.11 -0.39
N VAL A 87 -9.29 -9.42 -0.11
CA VAL A 87 -8.45 -10.40 -0.84
C VAL A 87 -8.79 -10.56 -2.32
N ARG A 88 -9.88 -9.95 -2.80
CA ARG A 88 -10.22 -9.91 -4.23
C ARG A 88 -9.37 -8.92 -5.01
N HIS A 89 -8.69 -7.99 -4.34
CA HIS A 89 -7.73 -7.08 -4.94
C HIS A 89 -6.35 -7.76 -5.02
N ASN A 90 -6.10 -8.51 -6.08
CA ASN A 90 -4.88 -9.35 -6.22
C ASN A 90 -3.77 -8.75 -7.10
N ASN A 91 -4.03 -7.64 -7.79
CA ASN A 91 -3.04 -7.02 -8.67
C ASN A 91 -1.99 -6.26 -7.86
N GLY A 92 -0.82 -6.87 -7.67
CA GLY A 92 0.30 -6.26 -6.97
C GLY A 92 0.11 -6.13 -5.46
N ILE A 93 -0.85 -6.88 -4.89
CA ILE A 93 -1.11 -6.95 -3.45
C ILE A 93 -1.00 -8.40 -3.01
N THR A 94 -0.27 -8.63 -1.94
CA THR A 94 -0.13 -9.93 -1.28
C THR A 94 -0.69 -9.83 0.13
N PHE A 95 -1.28 -10.93 0.63
CA PHE A 95 -1.94 -10.95 1.93
C PHE A 95 -1.45 -12.14 2.75
N ASP A 96 -1.12 -11.87 4.01
CA ASP A 96 -0.99 -12.86 5.07
C ASP A 96 -2.09 -12.60 6.09
N GLN A 97 -2.91 -13.62 6.38
CA GLN A 97 -4.06 -13.50 7.27
C GLN A 97 -3.97 -14.51 8.40
N GLN A 98 -4.38 -14.09 9.60
CA GLN A 98 -4.52 -15.00 10.73
C GLN A 98 -5.45 -16.15 10.36
N SER A 99 -4.96 -17.38 10.57
CA SER A 99 -5.67 -18.59 10.20
C SER A 99 -6.50 -19.12 11.36
N GLN A 100 -7.83 -19.14 11.17
CA GLN A 100 -8.75 -19.77 12.11
C GLN A 100 -8.61 -21.30 12.17
N ARG A 101 -7.86 -21.92 11.24
CA ARG A 101 -7.49 -23.35 11.31
C ARG A 101 -6.42 -23.64 12.36
N TYR A 102 -5.58 -22.65 12.68
CA TYR A 102 -4.49 -22.77 13.64
C TYR A 102 -4.77 -22.05 14.96
N TYR A 103 -5.53 -20.96 14.92
CA TYR A 103 -5.96 -20.22 16.10
C TYR A 103 -7.48 -20.26 16.22
N ALA A 104 -7.98 -21.15 17.08
CA ALA A 104 -9.39 -21.18 17.43
C ALA A 104 -9.65 -20.17 18.55
N PHE A 105 -10.58 -19.24 18.30
CA PHE A 105 -11.11 -18.39 19.36
C PHE A 105 -11.85 -19.26 20.38
N LYS A 106 -11.57 -19.07 21.67
CA LYS A 106 -12.38 -19.64 22.75
C LYS A 106 -13.63 -18.77 22.91
N GLU A 107 -14.74 -19.32 23.39
CA GLU A 107 -16.05 -18.63 23.42
C GLU A 107 -16.00 -17.26 24.15
N ALA A 108 -15.20 -17.12 25.20
CA ALA A 108 -15.03 -15.86 25.93
C ALA A 108 -14.14 -14.82 25.20
N ASP A 109 -13.37 -15.24 24.19
CA ASP A 109 -12.32 -14.45 23.52
C ASP A 109 -12.66 -14.13 22.06
N PHE A 110 -13.93 -14.16 21.64
CA PHE A 110 -14.30 -13.88 20.26
C PHE A 110 -14.40 -12.36 19.99
N PRO A 111 -13.47 -11.75 19.23
CA PRO A 111 -13.58 -10.36 18.85
C PRO A 111 -14.62 -10.18 17.74
N PHE A 112 -15.39 -9.10 17.78
CA PHE A 112 -16.38 -8.77 16.75
C PHE A 112 -16.33 -7.29 16.38
N VAL A 113 -16.83 -6.99 15.19
CA VAL A 113 -16.92 -5.62 14.66
C VAL A 113 -18.40 -5.28 14.46
N VAL A 114 -18.83 -4.12 14.97
CA VAL A 114 -20.17 -3.58 14.71
C VAL A 114 -20.08 -2.65 13.49
N PRO A 115 -20.85 -2.90 12.42
CA PRO A 115 -20.91 -1.96 11.29
C PRO A 115 -21.49 -0.62 11.74
N GLN A 116 -20.90 0.49 11.28
CA GLN A 116 -21.39 1.84 11.62
C GLN A 116 -22.87 2.04 11.22
N THR A 117 -23.33 1.38 10.16
CA THR A 117 -24.73 1.43 9.73
C THR A 117 -25.70 0.83 10.75
N TRP A 118 -25.25 -0.12 11.58
CA TRP A 118 -26.05 -0.70 12.66
C TRP A 118 -26.30 0.32 13.78
N GLU A 119 -25.26 1.08 14.13
CA GLU A 119 -25.36 2.17 15.10
C GLU A 119 -26.23 3.32 14.58
N GLN A 120 -26.04 3.71 13.32
CA GLN A 120 -26.83 4.77 12.68
C GLN A 120 -28.31 4.42 12.60
N ALA A 121 -28.65 3.13 12.52
CA ALA A 121 -30.02 2.64 12.55
C ALA A 121 -30.63 2.61 13.96
N GLY A 122 -29.87 2.93 15.01
CA GLY A 122 -30.33 2.88 16.40
C GLY A 122 -30.57 1.45 16.90
N LEU A 123 -29.93 0.45 16.28
CA LEU A 123 -30.11 -0.97 16.59
C LEU A 123 -29.07 -1.49 17.60
N ARG A 124 -28.26 -0.58 18.17
CA ARG A 124 -27.30 -0.89 19.23
C ARG A 124 -28.02 -0.76 20.58
N GLU A 125 -28.03 -1.85 21.35
CA GLU A 125 -28.54 -1.88 22.74
C GLU A 125 -27.70 -1.02 23.68
#